data_AF-A0A6G2G2Y2-F1
#
_entry.id   AF-A0A6G2G2Y2-F1
#
_cell.length_a   1.000
_cell.length_b   1.000
_cell.length_c   1.000
_cell.angle_alpha   90.00
_cell.angle_beta   90.00
_cell.angle_gamma   90.00
#
_symmetry.space_group_name_H-M   'P 1'
#
loop_
_entity.id
_entity.type
_entity.pdbx_description
1 polymer ?
#
loop_
_entity_poly.entity_id
_entity_poly.type
_entity_poly.pdbx_seq_one_letter_code
_entity_poly.pdbx_strand_id
1 'polypeptide(L)'
;MRVALVVPGSVDATSGGFAYDRALLEELRAAGDEARVVSVPWRRYPLGVVDALSTPPLGDADVVLADELAHPALLRLDADA
;
A
#
# COMPACT_ATOMS: atom_id res chain seq x y z
N MET A 1 5.15 13.36 -8.38
CA MET A 1 4.29 12.26 -8.86
C MET A 1 3.26 11.93 -7.79
N ARG A 2 2.13 11.32 -8.16
CA ARG A 2 1.13 10.81 -7.21
C ARG A 2 1.44 9.36 -6.89
N VAL A 3 1.87 9.09 -5.67
CA VAL A 3 2.29 7.75 -5.24
C VAL A 3 1.26 7.20 -4.25
N ALA A 4 0.72 6.02 -4.54
CA ALA A 4 -0.10 5.27 -3.60
C ALA A 4 0.75 4.16 -2.96
N LEU A 5 1.04 4.29 -1.66
CA LEU A 5 1.69 3.24 -0.87
C LEU A 5 0.62 2.39 -0.16
N VAL A 6 0.50 1.13 -0.56
CA VAL A 6 -0.46 0.18 -0.02
C VAL A 6 0.17 -0.60 1.13
N VAL A 7 -0.43 -0.53 2.32
CA VAL A 7 0.08 -1.16 3.55
C VAL A 7 -1.01 -1.95 4.28
N PRO A 8 -0.69 -3.06 4.95
CA PRO A 8 -1.64 -3.73 5.83
C PRO A 8 -1.92 -2.89 7.09
N GLY A 9 -3.18 -2.64 7.41
CA GLY A 9 -3.55 -1.87 8.60
C GLY A 9 -3.12 -0.41 8.53
N SER A 10 -2.73 0.16 9.68
CA SER A 10 -2.35 1.57 9.79
C SER A 10 -0.84 1.74 9.85
N VAL A 11 -0.31 2.62 8.99
CA VAL A 11 1.11 3.01 9.00
C VAL A 11 1.52 3.70 10.31
N ASP A 12 0.54 4.29 11.02
CA ASP A 12 0.74 4.97 12.31
C ASP A 12 0.72 4.01 13.50
N ALA A 13 0.59 2.70 13.26
CA ALA A 13 0.64 1.71 14.31
C ALA A 13 1.97 1.81 15.08
N THR A 14 1.88 1.75 16.41
CA THR A 14 3.03 1.97 17.31
C THR A 14 4.04 0.81 17.30
N SER A 15 3.65 -0.35 16.78
CA SER A 15 4.55 -1.47 16.54
C SER A 15 5.54 -1.13 15.42
N GLY A 16 6.81 -1.55 15.55
CA GLY A 16 7.89 -1.23 14.59
C GLY A 16 7.73 -1.78 13.16
N GLY A 17 6.62 -2.46 12.83
CA GLY A 17 6.39 -3.09 11.53
C GLY A 17 6.38 -2.15 10.33
N PHE A 18 6.15 -0.85 10.53
CA PHE A 18 6.07 0.17 9.47
C PHE A 18 7.20 1.21 9.53
N ALA A 19 8.35 0.87 10.11
CA ALA A 19 9.47 1.79 10.16
C ALA A 19 9.98 2.15 8.75
N TYR A 20 10.05 1.15 7.87
CA TYR A 20 10.47 1.34 6.48
C TYR A 20 9.44 2.17 5.68
N ASP A 21 8.16 1.83 5.75
CA ASP A 21 7.09 2.54 5.04
C ASP A 21 7.02 4.03 5.41
N ARG A 22 7.22 4.35 6.69
CA ARG A 22 7.25 5.75 7.16
C ARG A 22 8.45 6.51 6.60
N ALA A 23 9.64 5.90 6.64
CA ALA A 23 10.83 6.51 6.05
C ALA A 23 10.66 6.71 4.54
N LEU A 24 10.12 5.71 3.84
CA LEU A 24 9.84 5.82 2.41
C LEU A 24 8.84 6.94 2.09
N LEU A 25 7.74 7.06 2.83
CA LEU A 25 6.78 8.16 2.67
C LEU A 25 7.41 9.52 2.91
N GLU A 26 8.26 9.63 3.93
CA GLU A 26 8.98 10.86 4.26
C GLU A 26 9.90 11.28 3.11
N GLU A 27 10.72 10.35 2.61
CA GLU A 27 11.64 10.60 1.50
C GLU A 27 10.93 10.95 0.19
N LEU A 28 9.84 10.24 -0.15
CA LEU A 28 9.04 10.56 -1.34
C LEU A 28 8.45 11.98 -1.25
N ARG A 29 7.90 12.34 -0.08
CA ARG A 29 7.36 13.69 0.13
C ARG A 29 8.46 14.75 0.10
N ALA A 30 9.62 14.46 0.69
CA ALA A 30 10.78 15.35 0.66
C ALA A 30 11.30 15.57 -0.77
N ALA A 31 11.17 14.57 -1.64
CA ALA A 31 11.48 14.66 -3.07
C ALA A 31 10.43 15.48 -3.89
N GLY A 32 9.33 15.89 -3.27
CA GLY A 32 8.25 16.64 -3.91
C GLY A 32 7.13 15.77 -4.51
N ASP A 33 7.11 14.48 -4.18
CA ASP A 33 6.01 13.59 -4.59
C ASP A 33 4.79 13.71 -3.64
N GLU A 34 3.60 13.59 -4.21
CA GLU A 34 2.35 13.45 -3.47
C GLU A 34 2.17 11.97 -3.07
N ALA A 35 2.79 11.59 -1.96
CA ALA A 35 2.71 10.24 -1.44
C ALA A 35 1.58 10.08 -0.40
N ARG A 36 0.62 9.20 -0.70
CA ARG A 36 -0.52 8.85 0.17
C ARG A 36 -0.50 7.38 0.57
N VAL A 37 -1.06 7.10 1.74
CA VAL A 37 -1.21 5.74 2.27
C VAL A 37 -2.57 5.19 1.92
N VAL A 38 -2.58 3.94 1.46
CA VAL A 38 -3.79 3.16 1.18
C VAL A 38 -3.78 1.93 2.07
N SER A 39 -4.54 1.98 3.15
CA SER A 39 -4.63 0.89 4.12
C SER A 39 -5.52 -0.24 3.59
N VAL A 40 -5.02 -1.47 3.63
CA VAL A 40 -5.79 -2.70 3.39
C VAL A 40 -5.95 -3.50 4.71
N PRO A 41 -6.94 -4.41 4.83
CA PRO A 41 -7.11 -5.19 6.05
C PRO A 41 -5.84 -5.96 6.43
N TRP A 42 -5.42 -5.86 7.71
CA TRP A 42 -4.30 -6.66 8.19
C TRP A 42 -4.77 -8.08 8.51
N ARG A 43 -4.47 -9.03 7.62
CA ARG A 43 -4.84 -10.44 7.78
C ARG A 43 -3.61 -11.30 8.02
N ARG A 44 -3.79 -12.39 8.77
CA ARG A 44 -2.79 -13.45 8.85
C ARG A 44 -2.73 -14.19 7.53
N TYR A 45 -1.55 -14.43 6.99
CA TYR A 45 -1.38 -15.33 5.86
C TYR A 45 -1.83 -16.75 6.27
N PRO A 46 -2.61 -17.49 5.46
CA PRO A 46 -2.93 -17.29 4.04
C PRO A 46 -4.23 -16.50 3.76
N LEU A 47 -4.93 -15.99 4.78
CA LEU A 47 -6.21 -15.30 4.58
C LEU A 47 -6.08 -14.01 3.75
N GLY A 48 -4.87 -13.47 3.57
CA GLY A 48 -4.60 -12.31 2.69
C GLY A 48 -4.98 -12.55 1.22
N VAL A 49 -5.06 -13.80 0.75
CA VAL A 49 -5.50 -14.11 -0.63
C VAL A 49 -6.93 -13.61 -0.90
N VAL A 50 -7.78 -13.48 0.12
CA VAL A 50 -9.15 -12.93 -0.07
C VAL A 50 -9.12 -11.44 -0.41
N ASP A 51 -8.04 -10.72 -0.09
CA ASP A 51 -7.94 -9.30 -0.40
C ASP A 51 -7.75 -9.07 -1.92
N ALA A 52 -7.34 -10.10 -2.67
CA ALA A 52 -7.36 -10.09 -4.14
C ALA A 52 -8.78 -9.96 -4.73
N LEU A 53 -9.82 -10.14 -3.91
CA LEU A 53 -11.21 -10.01 -4.37
C LEU A 53 -11.65 -8.56 -4.57
N SER A 54 -10.91 -7.58 -4.02
CA SER A 54 -11.23 -6.16 -4.10
C SER A 54 -10.00 -5.32 -4.39
N THR A 55 -10.08 -4.42 -5.36
CA THR A 55 -9.03 -3.44 -5.61
C THR A 55 -9.13 -2.32 -4.58
N PRO A 56 -8.04 -1.96 -3.87
CA PRO A 56 -8.06 -0.81 -2.97
C PRO A 56 -8.28 0.50 -3.75
N PRO A 57 -8.73 1.59 -3.10
CA PRO A 57 -9.01 2.86 -3.76
C PRO A 57 -7.71 3.59 -4.12
N LEU A 58 -7.10 3.18 -5.23
CA LEU A 58 -5.81 3.70 -5.68
C LEU A 58 -5.91 5.07 -6.33
N GLY A 59 -7.11 5.53 -6.68
CA GLY A 59 -7.35 6.87 -7.23
C GLY A 59 -6.59 7.13 -8.53
N ASP A 60 -6.07 8.35 -8.65
CA ASP A 60 -5.30 8.86 -9.79
C ASP A 60 -3.78 8.64 -9.66
N ALA A 61 -3.35 7.62 -8.93
CA ALA A 61 -1.93 7.38 -8.68
C ALA A 61 -1.17 7.10 -9.99
N ASP A 62 -0.02 7.74 -10.14
CA ASP A 62 0.91 7.50 -11.25
C ASP A 62 1.76 6.24 -10.98
N VAL A 63 2.04 5.97 -9.69
CA VAL A 63 2.81 4.82 -9.22
C VAL A 63 2.13 4.20 -8.01
N VAL A 64 2.01 2.87 -8.02
CA VAL A 64 1.52 2.07 -6.89
C VAL A 64 2.69 1.30 -6.29
N LEU A 65 2.98 1.55 -5.02
CA LEU A 65 3.95 0.80 -4.23
C LEU A 65 3.19 -0.07 -3.24
N ALA A 66 3.68 -1.29 -3.01
CA ALA A 66 3.04 -2.25 -2.13
C ALA A 66 4.03 -2.75 -1.09
N ASP A 67 3.62 -2.71 0.18
CA ASP A 67 4.26 -3.51 1.21
C ASP A 67 4.17 -5.01 0.85
N GLU A 68 5.16 -5.78 1.31
CA GLU A 68 5.25 -7.22 1.03
C GLU A 68 4.01 -7.98 1.49
N LEU A 69 3.33 -7.56 2.56
CA LEU A 69 2.11 -8.23 3.03
C LEU A 69 0.84 -7.69 2.36
N ALA A 70 0.90 -6.54 1.70
CA ALA A 70 -0.23 -5.92 1.00
C ALA A 70 -0.38 -6.38 -0.46
N HIS A 71 0.64 -7.02 -1.04
CA HIS A 71 0.63 -7.44 -2.45
C HIS A 71 -0.61 -8.24 -2.91
N PRO A 72 -1.26 -9.10 -2.08
CA PRO A 72 -2.43 -9.84 -2.53
C PRO A 72 -3.59 -8.94 -2.98
N ALA A 73 -3.74 -7.75 -2.37
CA ALA A 73 -4.78 -6.79 -2.73
C ALA A 73 -4.60 -6.18 -4.13
N LEU A 74 -3.45 -6.38 -4.76
CA LEU A 74 -3.08 -5.82 -6.07
C LEU A 74 -3.00 -6.87 -7.17
N LEU A 75 -3.32 -8.14 -6.89
CA LEU A 75 -3.26 -9.21 -7.89
C LEU A 75 -4.19 -9.00 -9.10
N ARG A 76 -5.18 -8.10 -8.99
CA ARG A 76 -6.11 -7.75 -10.07
C ARG A 76 -5.80 -6.42 -10.76
N LEU A 77 -4.68 -5.77 -10.42
CA LEU A 77 -4.38 -4.43 -10.92
C LEU A 77 -4.18 -4.36 -12.45
N ASP A 78 -3.89 -5.49 -13.10
CA ASP A 78 -3.66 -5.61 -14.55
C ASP A 78 -4.67 -6.55 -15.25
N ALA A 79 -5.89 -6.73 -14.74
CA ALA A 79 -6.84 -7.63 -15.42
C ALA A 79 -7.45 -7.04 -16.71
N ASP A 80 -7.35 -5.73 -16.94
CA ASP A 80 -8.02 -5.01 -18.05
C ASP A 80 -7.11 -3.97 -18.77
N ALA A 81 -5.78 -4.10 -18.67
CA ALA A 81 -4.81 -3.24 -19.38
C ALA A 81 -4.51 -3.74 -20.82
#